data_AF-A0A7V7ZGJ7-F1
#
_entry.id   AF-A0A7V7ZGJ7-F1
#
_cell.length_a   1.000
_cell.length_b   1.000
_cell.length_c   1.000
_cell.angle_alpha   90.00
_cell.angle_beta   90.00
_cell.angle_gamma   90.00
#
_symmetry.space_group_name_H-M   'P 1'
#
loop_
_entity.id
_entity.type
_entity.pdbx_description
1 polymer ?
#
loop_
_entity_poly.entity_id
_entity_poly.type
_entity_poly.pdbx_seq_one_letter_code
_entity_poly.pdbx_strand_id
1 'polypeptide(L)'
;MLSARQTLSITYSAHFKLARIALAEQPGLLTILQLNGPRHESQLRWIEQTEAFYTHSLARPDILELLATCGVTQAHIQDGMAKVIALRQAITKHQDQLGIAKESTSACTQARKQLQKWFTPFTQVARVALEEKPQLLSSLGISTPA
;
A
#
# COMPACT_ATOMS: atom_id res chain seq x y z
N MET A 1 0.70 -11.81 18.22
CA MET A 1 -0.28 -12.01 17.14
C MET A 1 0.46 -11.91 15.81
N LEU A 2 0.35 -12.92 14.94
CA LEU A 2 0.91 -12.84 13.59
C LEU A 2 0.13 -11.81 12.77
N SER A 3 0.83 -11.03 11.93
CA SER A 3 0.16 -10.11 11.00
C SER A 3 -0.62 -10.89 9.93
N ALA A 4 -1.68 -10.30 9.36
CA ALA A 4 -2.52 -10.94 8.35
C ALA A 4 -1.71 -11.52 7.16
N ARG A 5 -0.65 -10.81 6.74
CA ARG A 5 0.30 -11.28 5.73
C ARG A 5 1.04 -12.54 6.16
N GLN A 6 1.53 -12.61 7.40
CA GLN A 6 2.30 -13.76 7.88
C GLN A 6 1.44 -15.02 7.92
N THR A 7 0.22 -14.92 8.43
CA THR A 7 -0.72 -16.05 8.43
C THR A 7 -1.02 -16.51 7.00
N LEU A 8 -1.32 -15.59 6.09
CA LEU A 8 -1.57 -15.94 4.68
C LEU A 8 -0.33 -16.54 4.00
N SER A 9 0.87 -16.04 4.32
CA SER A 9 2.15 -16.57 3.79
C SER A 9 2.39 -18.02 4.22
N ILE A 10 2.08 -18.36 5.48
CA ILE A 10 2.20 -19.73 5.98
C ILE A 10 1.23 -20.65 5.23
N THR A 11 -0.05 -20.28 5.15
CA THR A 11 -1.07 -21.06 4.45
C THR A 11 -0.75 -21.21 2.96
N TYR A 12 -0.40 -20.11 2.28
CA TYR A 12 0.00 -20.12 0.88
C TYR A 12 1.25 -20.97 0.66
N SER A 13 2.24 -20.90 1.55
CA SER A 13 3.43 -21.75 1.44
C SER A 13 3.09 -23.24 1.55
N ALA A 14 2.10 -23.62 2.35
CA ALA A 14 1.62 -25.00 2.42
C ALA A 14 0.91 -25.39 1.11
N HIS A 15 -0.05 -24.59 0.64
CA HIS A 15 -0.75 -24.81 -0.63
C HIS A 15 0.21 -24.88 -1.82
N PHE A 16 1.21 -24.00 -1.88
CA PHE A 16 2.23 -23.97 -2.94
C PHE A 16 3.03 -25.27 -2.99
N LYS A 17 3.46 -25.80 -1.82
CA LYS A 17 4.21 -27.06 -1.75
C LYS A 17 3.34 -28.24 -2.15
N LEU A 18 2.10 -28.31 -1.63
CA LEU A 18 1.17 -29.39 -1.95
C LEU A 18 0.79 -29.37 -3.44
N ALA A 19 0.54 -28.19 -4.01
CA ALA A 19 0.26 -28.03 -5.43
C ALA A 19 1.43 -28.51 -6.31
N ARG A 20 2.67 -28.21 -5.93
CA ARG A 20 3.85 -28.71 -6.66
C ARG A 20 3.99 -30.22 -6.63
N ILE A 21 3.58 -30.85 -5.52
CA ILE A 21 3.60 -32.30 -5.39
C ILE A 21 2.46 -32.92 -6.20
N ALA A 22 1.24 -32.41 -6.06
CA ALA A 22 0.05 -32.90 -6.77
C ALA A 22 0.17 -32.78 -8.29
N LEU A 23 0.86 -31.73 -8.77
CA LEU A 23 0.98 -31.39 -10.20
C LEU A 23 2.36 -31.73 -10.76
N ALA A 24 3.17 -32.53 -10.06
CA ALA A 24 4.54 -32.85 -10.46
C ALA A 24 4.61 -33.48 -11.86
N GLU A 25 3.62 -34.31 -12.21
CA GLU A 25 3.52 -34.97 -13.52
C GLU A 25 2.88 -34.10 -14.60
N GLN A 26 2.42 -32.90 -14.25
CA GLN A 26 1.70 -31.98 -15.15
C GLN A 26 2.39 -30.61 -15.23
N PRO A 27 3.55 -30.51 -15.92
CA PRO A 27 4.33 -29.27 -16.00
C PRO A 27 3.58 -28.10 -16.63
N GLY A 28 2.60 -28.37 -17.50
CA GLY A 28 1.71 -27.35 -18.05
C GLY A 28 0.86 -26.67 -16.97
N LEU A 29 0.33 -27.43 -16.01
CA LEU A 29 -0.47 -26.88 -14.90
C LEU A 29 0.39 -26.10 -13.90
N LEU A 30 1.62 -26.55 -13.64
CA LEU A 30 2.57 -25.80 -12.81
C LEU A 30 2.90 -24.43 -13.42
N THR A 31 2.98 -24.36 -14.75
CA THR A 31 3.21 -23.11 -15.47
C THR A 31 2.02 -22.17 -15.35
N ILE A 32 0.80 -22.68 -15.53
CA ILE A 32 -0.44 -21.90 -15.41
C ILE A 32 -0.59 -21.34 -13.99
N LEU A 33 -0.24 -22.12 -12.97
CA LEU A 33 -0.30 -21.68 -11.57
C LEU A 33 0.92 -20.87 -11.11
N GLN A 34 1.86 -20.56 -12.02
CA GLN A 34 3.10 -19.82 -11.71
C GLN A 34 3.95 -20.47 -10.59
N LEU A 35 3.99 -21.80 -10.55
CA LEU A 35 4.68 -22.59 -9.51
C LEU A 35 6.10 -23.04 -9.89
N ASN A 36 6.51 -22.81 -11.15
CA ASN A 36 7.81 -23.20 -11.66
C ASN A 36 8.97 -22.45 -11.00
N GLY A 37 8.75 -21.20 -10.60
CA GLY A 37 9.75 -20.33 -10.01
C GLY A 37 9.70 -20.28 -8.48
N PRO A 38 10.65 -19.56 -7.85
CA PRO A 38 10.54 -19.21 -6.44
C PRO A 38 9.33 -18.27 -6.21
N ARG A 39 8.88 -18.21 -4.97
CA ARG A 39 7.91 -17.19 -4.57
C ARG A 39 8.57 -15.82 -4.59
N HIS A 40 7.85 -14.80 -5.01
CA HIS A 40 8.38 -13.44 -4.99
C HIS A 40 8.58 -12.91 -3.56
N GLU A 41 9.69 -12.20 -3.33
CA GLU A 41 10.00 -11.59 -2.03
C GLU A 41 9.33 -10.22 -1.85
N SER A 42 9.18 -9.48 -2.96
CA SER A 42 8.43 -8.22 -2.99
C SER A 42 6.98 -8.44 -2.61
N GLN A 43 6.47 -7.61 -1.69
CA GLN A 43 5.10 -7.71 -1.20
C GLN A 43 4.06 -7.63 -2.32
N LEU A 44 4.24 -6.73 -3.29
CA LEU A 44 3.27 -6.55 -4.38
C LEU A 44 3.28 -7.74 -5.33
N ARG A 45 4.46 -8.17 -5.78
CA ARG A 45 4.62 -9.34 -6.67
C ARG A 45 4.17 -10.63 -6.00
N TRP A 46 4.39 -10.75 -4.69
CA TRP A 46 3.92 -11.89 -3.92
C TRP A 46 2.39 -11.95 -3.89
N ILE A 47 1.71 -10.82 -3.66
CA ILE A 47 0.25 -10.74 -3.71
C ILE A 47 -0.28 -11.11 -5.09
N GLU A 48 0.32 -10.56 -6.15
CA GLU A 48 -0.04 -10.88 -7.53
C GLU A 48 0.07 -12.38 -7.82
N GLN A 49 1.18 -13.00 -7.43
CA GLN A 49 1.41 -14.43 -7.61
C GLN A 49 0.42 -15.28 -6.80
N THR A 50 0.18 -14.94 -5.53
CA THR A 50 -0.77 -15.64 -4.67
C THR A 50 -2.20 -15.52 -5.18
N GLU A 51 -2.60 -14.35 -5.67
CA GLU A 51 -3.92 -14.13 -6.26
C GLU A 51 -4.09 -14.86 -7.59
N ALA A 52 -3.07 -14.85 -8.45
CA ALA A 52 -3.06 -15.63 -9.68
C ALA A 52 -3.22 -17.13 -9.38
N PHE A 53 -2.47 -17.66 -8.41
CA PHE A 53 -2.58 -19.05 -7.98
C PHE A 53 -4.02 -19.42 -7.60
N TYR A 54 -4.66 -18.66 -6.71
CA TYR A 54 -6.02 -18.95 -6.27
C TYR A 54 -7.05 -18.76 -7.38
N THR A 55 -6.90 -17.72 -8.21
CA THR A 55 -7.79 -17.44 -9.36
C THR A 55 -7.75 -18.60 -10.36
N HIS A 56 -6.55 -19.01 -10.77
CA HIS A 56 -6.38 -20.10 -11.73
C HIS A 56 -6.81 -21.45 -11.15
N SER A 57 -6.63 -21.67 -9.85
CA SER A 57 -7.14 -22.87 -9.19
C SER A 57 -8.66 -22.91 -9.18
N LEU A 58 -9.34 -21.80 -8.88
CA LEU A 58 -10.82 -21.74 -8.88
C LEU A 58 -11.43 -21.82 -10.28
N ALA A 59 -10.72 -21.32 -11.30
CA ALA A 59 -11.18 -21.34 -12.68
C ALA A 59 -11.10 -22.74 -13.34
N ARG A 60 -10.40 -23.70 -12.72
CA ARG A 60 -10.06 -24.98 -13.33
C ARG A 60 -10.44 -26.16 -12.43
N PRO A 61 -11.54 -26.86 -12.72
CA PRO A 61 -11.98 -28.02 -11.95
C PRO A 61 -10.91 -29.12 -11.86
N ASP A 62 -10.15 -29.35 -12.93
CA ASP A 62 -9.08 -30.34 -12.98
C ASP A 62 -7.95 -30.04 -11.98
N ILE A 63 -7.65 -28.76 -11.75
CA ILE A 63 -6.68 -28.34 -10.73
C ILE A 63 -7.25 -28.58 -9.33
N LEU A 64 -8.53 -28.27 -9.10
CA LEU A 64 -9.17 -28.50 -7.80
C LEU A 64 -9.22 -29.98 -7.43
N GLU A 65 -9.52 -30.86 -8.40
CA GLU A 65 -9.52 -32.31 -8.18
C GLU A 65 -8.14 -32.80 -7.77
N LEU A 66 -7.08 -32.36 -8.47
CA LEU A 66 -5.70 -32.72 -8.13
C LEU A 66 -5.27 -32.17 -6.77
N LEU A 67 -5.63 -30.93 -6.44
CA LEU A 67 -5.35 -30.33 -5.14
C LEU A 67 -6.10 -31.04 -3.99
N ALA A 68 -7.32 -31.52 -4.25
CA ALA A 68 -8.11 -32.25 -3.28
C ALA A 68 -7.46 -33.58 -2.87
N THR A 69 -6.71 -34.25 -3.77
CA THR A 69 -5.93 -35.45 -3.44
C THR A 69 -4.91 -35.23 -2.31
N CYS A 70 -4.44 -33.98 -2.17
CA CYS A 70 -3.47 -33.56 -1.16
C CYS A 70 -4.13 -32.84 0.03
N GLY A 71 -5.46 -32.92 0.16
CA GLY A 71 -6.22 -32.30 1.26
C GLY A 71 -6.49 -30.80 1.08
N VAL A 72 -6.16 -30.21 -0.08
CA VAL A 72 -6.48 -28.81 -0.38
C VAL A 72 -7.82 -28.74 -1.08
N THR A 73 -8.88 -28.48 -0.31
CA THR A 73 -10.25 -28.40 -0.83
C THR A 73 -10.53 -27.06 -1.49
N GLN A 74 -11.61 -27.00 -2.29
CA GLN A 74 -12.10 -25.74 -2.85
C GLN A 74 -12.36 -24.67 -1.76
N ALA A 75 -12.84 -25.07 -0.58
CA ALA A 75 -13.04 -24.16 0.54
C ALA A 75 -11.73 -23.52 1.03
N HIS A 76 -10.63 -24.29 1.09
CA HIS A 76 -9.31 -23.75 1.43
C HIS A 76 -8.80 -22.73 0.39
N ILE A 77 -9.07 -22.99 -0.89
CA ILE A 77 -8.71 -22.08 -1.98
C ILE A 77 -9.55 -20.79 -1.93
N GLN A 78 -10.87 -20.90 -1.67
CA GLN A 78 -11.77 -19.75 -1.53
C GLN A 78 -11.41 -18.88 -0.32
N ASP A 79 -11.12 -19.49 0.83
CA ASP A 79 -10.66 -18.78 2.02
C ASP A 79 -9.32 -18.06 1.77
N GLY A 80 -8.38 -18.73 1.10
CA GLY A 80 -7.12 -18.13 0.66
C GLY A 80 -7.33 -16.93 -0.28
N MET A 81 -8.26 -17.05 -1.23
CA MET A 81 -8.62 -15.97 -2.16
C MET A 81 -9.23 -14.76 -1.42
N ALA A 82 -10.16 -15.00 -0.48
CA ALA A 82 -10.76 -13.94 0.30
C ALA A 82 -9.71 -13.16 1.11
N LYS A 83 -8.75 -13.88 1.72
CA LYS A 83 -7.66 -13.28 2.49
C LYS A 83 -6.70 -12.47 1.63
N VAL A 84 -6.36 -12.92 0.43
CA VAL A 84 -5.45 -12.17 -0.46
C VAL A 84 -6.13 -10.90 -1.00
N ILE A 85 -7.42 -10.96 -1.34
CA ILE A 85 -8.20 -9.78 -1.76
C ILE A 85 -8.25 -8.75 -0.62
N ALA A 86 -8.58 -9.18 0.60
CA ALA A 86 -8.63 -8.30 1.76
C ALA A 86 -7.27 -7.64 2.04
N LEU A 87 -6.18 -8.40 1.92
CA LEU A 87 -4.82 -7.87 2.08
C LEU A 87 -4.48 -6.83 0.99
N ARG A 88 -4.81 -7.12 -0.28
CA ARG A 88 -4.61 -6.18 -1.40
C ARG A 88 -5.37 -4.88 -1.17
N GLN A 89 -6.65 -4.96 -0.81
CA GLN A 89 -7.47 -3.78 -0.50
C GLN A 89 -6.90 -2.94 0.65
N ALA A 90 -6.43 -3.59 1.72
CA ALA A 90 -5.81 -2.89 2.85
C ALA A 90 -4.54 -2.13 2.43
N ILE A 91 -3.72 -2.71 1.56
CA ILE A 91 -2.50 -2.08 1.05
C ILE A 91 -2.82 -0.90 0.14
N THR A 92 -3.75 -1.07 -0.80
CA THR A 92 -4.19 0.01 -1.71
C THR A 92 -4.74 1.18 -0.90
N LYS A 93 -5.63 0.92 0.07
CA LYS A 93 -6.19 1.96 0.94
C LYS A 93 -5.11 2.73 1.72
N HIS A 94 -4.11 2.01 2.25
CA HIS A 94 -2.99 2.65 2.96
C HIS A 94 -2.13 3.51 2.02
N GLN A 95 -1.87 3.05 0.79
CA GLN A 95 -1.13 3.82 -0.21
C GLN A 95 -1.87 5.09 -0.61
N ASP A 96 -3.19 5.01 -0.82
CA ASP A 96 -4.03 6.17 -1.14
C ASP A 96 -4.02 7.20 -0.01
N GLN A 97 -4.19 6.75 1.24
CA GLN A 97 -4.14 7.62 2.42
C GLN A 97 -2.79 8.33 2.56
N LEU A 98 -1.68 7.64 2.30
CA LEU A 98 -0.36 8.26 2.28
C LEU A 98 -0.21 9.28 1.16
N GLY A 99 -0.79 9.02 -0.02
CA GLY A 99 -0.84 9.98 -1.13
C GLY A 99 -1.55 11.27 -0.73
N ILE A 100 -2.76 11.14 -0.19
CA ILE A 100 -3.59 12.26 0.27
C ILE A 100 -2.87 13.08 1.36
N ALA A 101 -2.23 12.40 2.32
CA ALA A 101 -1.49 13.08 3.39
C ALA A 101 -0.31 13.91 2.86
N LYS A 102 0.45 13.37 1.89
CA LYS A 102 1.56 14.08 1.24
C LYS A 102 1.08 15.27 0.43
N GLU A 103 -0.01 15.11 -0.33
CA GLU A 103 -0.59 16.19 -1.12
C GLU A 103 -1.09 17.34 -0.24
N SER A 104 -1.82 17.03 0.84
CA SER A 104 -2.27 18.03 1.82
C SER A 104 -1.09 18.76 2.48
N THR A 105 -0.02 18.04 2.82
CA THR A 105 1.19 18.64 3.38
C THR A 105 1.88 19.58 2.38
N SER A 106 1.94 19.18 1.11
CA SER A 106 2.49 20.01 0.03
C SER A 106 1.67 21.28 -0.16
N ALA A 107 0.34 21.16 -0.25
CA ALA A 107 -0.57 22.30 -0.41
C ALA A 107 -0.46 23.30 0.74
N CYS A 108 -0.45 22.82 1.99
CA CYS A 108 -0.26 23.67 3.17
C CYS A 108 1.11 24.38 3.15
N THR A 109 2.18 23.66 2.79
CA THR A 109 3.53 24.22 2.67
C THR A 109 3.57 25.31 1.61
N GLN A 110 2.93 25.10 0.46
CA GLN A 110 2.86 26.07 -0.61
C GLN A 110 2.08 27.32 -0.21
N ALA A 111 0.92 27.15 0.42
CA ALA A 111 0.11 28.27 0.92
C ALA A 111 0.90 29.10 1.96
N ARG A 112 1.61 28.45 2.89
CA ARG A 112 2.45 29.14 3.87
C ARG A 112 3.60 29.91 3.23
N LYS A 113 4.26 29.34 2.22
CA LYS A 113 5.32 30.03 1.46
C LYS A 113 4.78 31.25 0.71
N GLN A 114 3.61 31.14 0.10
CA GLN A 114 2.96 32.26 -0.60
C GLN A 114 2.61 33.39 0.38
N LEU A 115 2.01 33.04 1.52
CA LEU A 115 1.70 34.01 2.58
C LEU A 115 2.97 34.70 3.08
N GLN A 116 4.04 33.95 3.38
CA GLN A 116 5.30 34.52 3.86
C GLN A 116 5.94 35.44 2.82
N LYS A 117 5.88 35.07 1.53
CA LYS A 117 6.39 35.88 0.43
C LYS A 117 5.68 37.22 0.33
N TRP A 118 4.37 37.28 0.59
CA TRP A 118 3.60 38.52 0.62
C TRP A 118 3.82 39.31 1.92
N PHE A 119 3.87 38.63 3.06
CA PHE A 119 3.98 39.27 4.36
C PHE A 119 5.35 39.94 4.58
N THR A 120 6.42 39.37 4.01
CA THR A 120 7.77 39.95 4.11
C THR A 120 7.85 41.39 3.60
N PRO A 121 7.52 41.71 2.33
CA PRO A 121 7.56 43.09 1.85
C PRO A 121 6.52 43.97 2.55
N PHE A 122 5.34 43.45 2.91
CA PHE A 122 4.35 44.21 3.69
C PHE A 122 4.93 44.70 5.01
N THR A 123 5.58 43.83 5.79
CA THR A 123 6.20 44.23 7.07
C THR A 123 7.36 45.21 6.88
N GLN A 124 8.12 45.10 5.78
CA GLN A 124 9.17 46.07 5.45
C GLN A 124 8.57 47.46 5.16
N VAL A 125 7.52 47.54 4.34
CA VAL A 125 6.83 48.80 4.04
C VAL A 125 6.17 49.38 5.29
N ALA A 126 5.52 48.55 6.11
CA ALA A 126 4.92 48.99 7.37
C ALA A 126 5.96 49.58 8.33
N ARG A 127 7.15 48.96 8.45
CA ARG A 127 8.26 49.48 9.27
C ARG A 127 8.71 50.86 8.83
N VAL A 128 8.85 51.09 7.52
CA VAL A 128 9.23 52.41 6.98
C VAL A 128 8.12 53.44 7.17
N ALA A 129 6.86 53.07 6.89
CA ALA A 129 5.73 54.01 6.98
C ALA A 129 5.35 54.40 8.42
N LEU A 130 5.70 53.57 9.41
CA LEU A 130 5.34 53.74 10.81
C LEU A 130 6.58 53.89 11.72
N GLU A 131 7.72 54.28 11.16
CA GLU A 131 9.01 54.44 11.87
C GLU A 131 8.86 55.33 13.12
N GLU A 132 8.17 56.46 12.97
CA GLU A 132 7.89 57.42 14.05
C GLU A 132 6.74 57.00 14.98
N LYS A 133 6.05 55.88 14.70
CA LYS A 133 4.88 55.40 15.45
C LYS A 133 5.03 53.93 15.84
N PRO A 134 6.03 53.58 16.67
CA PRO A 134 6.36 52.19 17.03
C PRO A 134 5.20 51.43 17.70
N GLN A 135 4.35 52.14 18.45
CA GLN A 135 3.13 51.60 19.05
C GLN A 135 2.12 51.03 18.02
N LEU A 136 2.09 51.59 16.80
CA LEU A 136 1.25 51.05 15.72
C LEU A 136 1.87 49.79 15.09
N LEU A 137 3.20 49.68 15.03
CA LEU A 137 3.88 48.45 14.58
C LEU A 137 3.63 47.28 15.52
N SER A 138 3.66 47.52 16.84
CA SER A 138 3.32 46.50 17.84
C SER A 138 1.87 46.05 17.72
N SER A 139 0.93 46.95 17.41
CA SER A 139 -0.48 46.59 17.17
C SER A 139 -0.68 45.70 15.93
N LEU A 140 0.23 45.77 14.96
CA LEU A 140 0.26 44.93 13.76
C LEU A 140 1.00 43.59 13.98
N GLY A 141 1.48 43.30 15.19
CA GLY A 141 2.24 42.08 15.51
C GLY A 141 3.65 42.07 14.91
N ILE A 142 4.19 43.22 14.53
CA ILE A 142 5.52 43.36 13.94
C ILE A 142 6.51 43.73 15.06
N SER A 143 7.35 42.80 15.51
CA SER A 143 8.39 43.11 16.51
C SER A 143 9.44 44.05 15.91
N THR A 144 9.63 45.23 16.51
CA THR A 144 10.80 46.07 16.29
C THR A 144 12.05 45.37 16.82
N PRO A 145 13.13 45.21 16.02
CA PRO A 145 14.42 44.86 16.61
C PRO A 145 14.81 45.98 17.60
N ALA A 146 15.34 45.57 18.76
CA ALA A 146 15.87 46.49 19.76
C ALA A 146 17.13 47.20 19.26
#